data_AF-R7SPA9-F1
#
_entry.id   AF-R7SPA9-F1
#
_cell.length_a   1.000
_cell.length_b   1.000
_cell.length_c   1.000
_cell.angle_alpha   90.00
_cell.angle_beta   90.00
_cell.angle_gamma   90.00
#
_symmetry.space_group_name_H-M   'P 1'
#
loop_
_entity.id
_entity.type
_entity.pdbx_description
1 polymer ?
#
loop_
_entity_poly.entity_id
_entity_poly.type
_entity_poly.pdbx_seq_one_letter_code
_entity_poly.pdbx_strand_id
1 'polypeptide(L)'
;MATTSVSDTSKSGTHSTGKRPITDILSETFPPYDDQAELVTPFDNETKRDAEFLEKLNSMLLELIIEFHAWSSARPMHESDQMADVLEKEIKGLRNIESEQGTSSAPIYFSIPSASPSKTRQRLYEFITRIKLALAALTGLAS
;
A
#
# COMPACT_ATOMS: atom_id res chain seq x y z
N MET A 1 -21.77 -4.17 -23.25
CA MET A 1 -22.61 -4.68 -24.36
C MET A 1 -23.97 -4.00 -24.26
N ALA A 2 -24.18 -2.95 -25.04
CA ALA A 2 -25.48 -2.33 -25.29
C ALA A 2 -25.31 -1.44 -26.53
N THR A 3 -25.89 -1.87 -27.64
CA THR A 3 -25.88 -1.19 -28.94
C THR A 3 -27.09 -0.26 -29.01
N THR A 4 -26.88 1.05 -29.14
CA THR A 4 -27.96 2.01 -29.39
C THR A 4 -28.25 2.10 -30.88
N SER A 5 -29.50 1.76 -31.18
CA SER A 5 -30.27 1.87 -32.42
C SER A 5 -30.01 3.17 -33.20
N VAL A 6 -29.63 3.01 -34.47
CA VAL A 6 -29.69 4.07 -35.49
C VAL A 6 -31.10 4.07 -36.06
N SER A 7 -31.81 5.19 -35.87
CA SER A 7 -33.10 5.44 -36.52
C SER A 7 -32.87 6.40 -37.69
N ASP A 8 -32.64 5.82 -38.87
CA ASP A 8 -32.66 6.53 -40.15
C ASP A 8 -34.10 6.92 -40.49
N THR A 9 -34.46 8.19 -40.26
CA THR A 9 -35.62 8.79 -40.92
C THR A 9 -35.23 9.23 -42.32
N SER A 10 -35.36 8.29 -43.26
CA SER A 10 -35.40 8.53 -44.70
C SER A 10 -36.54 9.50 -45.05
N LYS A 11 -36.23 10.76 -45.32
CA LYS A 11 -37.12 11.62 -46.13
C LYS A 11 -36.83 11.35 -47.60
N SER A 12 -37.64 10.47 -48.17
CA SER A 12 -37.86 10.33 -49.61
C SER A 12 -38.35 11.66 -50.17
N GLY A 13 -37.48 12.37 -50.88
CA GLY A 13 -37.80 13.48 -51.75
C GLY A 13 -37.34 13.12 -53.15
N THR A 14 -38.29 12.94 -54.05
CA THR A 14 -38.15 12.57 -55.45
C THR A 14 -37.05 13.38 -56.15
N HIS A 15 -35.87 12.77 -56.38
CA HIS A 15 -34.84 13.34 -57.25
C HIS A 15 -35.25 13.13 -58.71
N SER A 16 -36.03 14.08 -59.25
CA SER A 16 -36.00 14.33 -60.69
C SER A 16 -34.59 14.73 -61.06
N THR A 17 -33.93 13.98 -61.94
CA THR A 17 -32.66 14.32 -62.59
C THR A 17 -32.86 15.43 -63.64
N GLY A 18 -33.53 16.52 -63.25
CA GLY A 18 -33.52 17.76 -64.00
C GLY A 18 -32.26 18.52 -63.61
N LYS A 19 -31.33 18.70 -64.55
CA LYS A 19 -30.21 19.63 -64.38
C LYS A 19 -30.82 20.99 -64.01
N ARG A 20 -30.64 21.44 -62.77
CA ARG A 20 -31.10 22.77 -62.36
C ARG A 20 -30.45 23.79 -63.30
N PRO A 21 -31.20 24.73 -63.89
CA PRO A 21 -30.65 25.80 -64.69
C PRO A 21 -29.51 26.47 -63.94
N ILE A 22 -28.38 26.72 -64.61
CA ILE A 22 -27.22 27.40 -64.00
C ILE A 22 -27.65 28.76 -63.44
N THR A 23 -28.63 29.41 -64.07
CA THR A 23 -29.26 30.64 -63.60
C THR A 23 -29.90 30.50 -62.22
N ASP A 24 -30.53 29.37 -61.89
CA ASP A 24 -31.19 29.16 -60.59
C ASP A 24 -30.15 28.95 -59.48
N ILE A 25 -29.04 28.27 -59.80
CA ILE A 25 -27.91 28.05 -58.86
C ILE A 25 -27.17 29.36 -58.58
N LEU A 26 -26.95 30.18 -59.61
CA LEU A 26 -26.29 31.48 -59.47
C LEU A 26 -27.19 32.55 -58.83
N SER A 27 -28.50 32.33 -58.81
CA SER A 27 -29.47 33.20 -58.13
C SER A 27 -29.66 32.85 -56.65
N GLU A 28 -29.19 31.67 -56.24
CA GLU A 28 -29.22 31.24 -54.84
C GLU A 28 -28.23 32.11 -54.04
N THR A 29 -28.76 32.90 -53.13
CA THR A 29 -27.93 33.71 -52.23
C THR A 29 -27.35 32.80 -51.16
N PHE A 30 -26.03 32.76 -51.05
CA PHE A 30 -25.37 31.99 -50.00
C PHE A 30 -25.86 32.47 -48.62
N PRO A 31 -26.10 31.54 -47.68
CA PRO A 31 -26.39 31.92 -46.32
C PRO A 31 -25.27 32.83 -45.79
N PRO A 32 -25.62 33.86 -45.00
CA PRO A 32 -24.61 34.70 -44.36
C PRO A 32 -23.71 33.84 -43.49
N TYR A 33 -22.40 33.97 -43.68
CA TYR A 33 -21.41 33.31 -42.85
C TYR A 33 -21.37 33.99 -41.47
N ASP A 34 -21.60 33.21 -40.41
CA ASP A 34 -21.46 33.66 -39.03
C ASP A 34 -20.11 33.17 -38.49
N ASP A 35 -19.12 34.05 -38.55
CA ASP A 35 -17.75 33.81 -38.08
C ASP A 35 -17.71 33.53 -36.57
N GLN A 36 -18.63 34.11 -35.81
CA GLN A 36 -18.68 33.96 -34.36
C GLN A 36 -19.12 32.56 -33.97
N ALA A 37 -20.19 32.06 -34.59
CA ALA A 37 -20.73 30.74 -34.30
C ALA A 37 -19.87 29.61 -34.85
N GLU A 38 -19.29 29.78 -36.06
CA GLU A 38 -18.59 28.69 -36.74
C GLU A 38 -17.10 28.57 -36.39
N LEU A 39 -16.44 29.66 -35.98
CA LEU A 39 -14.98 29.64 -35.70
C LEU A 39 -14.63 30.11 -34.31
N VAL A 40 -15.07 31.32 -33.93
CA VAL A 40 -14.60 31.96 -32.70
C VAL A 40 -15.09 31.19 -31.47
N THR A 41 -16.38 30.88 -31.41
CA THR A 41 -16.98 30.19 -30.26
C THR A 41 -16.40 28.79 -30.04
N PRO A 42 -16.25 27.91 -31.07
CA PRO A 42 -15.57 26.62 -30.91
C PRO A 42 -14.12 26.76 -30.44
N PHE A 43 -13.38 27.74 -30.95
CA PHE A 43 -11.99 27.96 -30.57
C PHE A 43 -11.84 28.44 -29.12
N ASP A 44 -12.70 29.38 -28.70
CA ASP A 44 -12.73 29.85 -27.31
C ASP A 44 -13.13 28.73 -26.35
N ASN A 45 -14.09 27.89 -26.76
CA ASN A 45 -14.47 26.70 -26.01
C ASN A 45 -13.31 25.71 -25.91
N GLU A 46 -12.55 25.47 -26.98
CA GLU A 46 -11.37 24.61 -26.94
C GLU A 46 -10.33 25.15 -25.96
N THR A 47 -10.01 26.43 -26.07
CA THR A 47 -9.04 27.11 -25.21
C THR A 47 -9.44 27.01 -23.74
N LYS A 48 -10.74 27.14 -23.44
CA LYS A 48 -11.27 26.97 -22.09
C LYS A 48 -11.13 25.53 -21.60
N ARG A 49 -11.48 24.54 -22.44
CA ARG A 49 -11.35 23.12 -22.08
C ARG A 49 -9.90 22.74 -21.81
N ASP A 50 -8.95 23.26 -22.58
CA ASP A 50 -7.52 23.02 -22.38
C ASP A 50 -7.04 23.60 -21.04
N ALA A 51 -7.47 24.81 -20.69
CA ALA A 51 -7.15 25.41 -19.41
C ALA A 51 -7.68 24.57 -18.24
N GLU A 52 -8.95 24.15 -18.30
CA GLU A 52 -9.57 23.29 -17.28
C GLU A 52 -8.88 21.92 -17.18
N PHE A 53 -8.47 21.34 -18.31
CA PHE A 53 -7.73 20.08 -18.35
C PHE A 53 -6.37 20.21 -17.67
N LEU A 54 -5.60 21.26 -17.97
CA LEU A 54 -4.29 21.50 -17.37
C LEU A 54 -4.40 21.74 -15.86
N GLU A 55 -5.38 22.51 -15.42
CA GLU A 55 -5.64 22.74 -14.00
C GLU A 55 -5.95 21.43 -13.27
N LYS A 56 -6.82 20.60 -13.85
CA LYS A 56 -7.17 19.29 -13.30
C LYS A 56 -5.98 18.34 -13.28
N LEU A 57 -5.18 18.30 -14.35
CA LEU A 57 -3.97 17.49 -14.43
C LEU A 57 -2.98 17.88 -13.34
N ASN A 58 -2.71 19.18 -13.18
CA ASN A 58 -1.82 19.68 -12.14
C ASN A 58 -2.32 19.32 -10.74
N SER A 59 -3.63 19.43 -10.51
CA SER A 59 -4.24 19.06 -9.23
C SER A 59 -4.05 17.58 -8.91
N MET A 60 -4.35 16.69 -9.87
CA MET A 60 -4.17 15.24 -9.69
C MET A 60 -2.69 14.87 -9.48
N LEU A 61 -1.78 15.51 -10.22
CA LEU A 61 -0.35 15.27 -10.10
C LEU A 61 0.17 15.70 -8.72
N LEU A 62 -0.27 16.87 -8.25
CA LEU A 62 0.12 17.37 -6.94
C LEU A 62 -0.38 16.46 -5.81
N GLU A 63 -1.64 16.02 -5.88
CA GLU A 63 -2.22 15.07 -4.93
C GLU A 63 -1.41 13.77 -4.87
N LEU A 64 -1.11 13.17 -6.04
CA LEU A 64 -0.29 11.96 -6.13
C LEU A 64 1.11 12.15 -5.53
N ILE A 65 1.76 13.28 -5.80
CA ILE A 65 3.10 13.58 -5.26
C ILE A 65 3.04 13.70 -3.73
N ILE A 66 2.02 14.36 -3.19
CA ILE A 66 1.85 14.53 -1.74
C ILE A 66 1.60 13.18 -1.07
N GLU A 67 0.70 12.37 -1.62
CA GLU A 67 0.41 11.02 -1.10
C GLU A 67 1.64 10.12 -1.14
N PHE A 68 2.36 10.10 -2.26
CA PHE A 68 3.58 9.33 -2.41
C PHE A 68 4.67 9.80 -1.44
N HIS A 69 4.83 11.11 -1.26
CA HIS A 69 5.77 11.68 -0.30
C HIS A 69 5.41 11.27 1.13
N ALA A 70 4.14 11.38 1.51
CA ALA A 70 3.67 10.98 2.83
C ALA A 70 3.93 9.50 3.10
N TRP A 71 3.61 8.62 2.14
CA TRP A 71 3.84 7.19 2.24
C TRP A 71 5.34 6.84 2.32
N SER A 72 6.16 7.39 1.42
CA SER A 72 7.61 7.13 1.39
C SER A 72 8.33 7.70 2.61
N SER A 73 7.83 8.78 3.21
CA SER A 73 8.39 9.35 4.45
C SER A 73 8.00 8.55 5.69
N ALA A 74 6.76 8.02 5.75
CA ALA A 74 6.30 7.23 6.89
C ALA A 74 6.87 5.81 6.91
N ARG A 75 7.17 5.25 5.75
CA ARG A 75 7.57 3.85 5.58
C ARG A 75 8.87 3.47 6.31
N PRO A 76 9.99 4.21 6.20
CA PRO A 76 11.24 3.87 6.91
C PRO A 76 11.06 3.78 8.42
N MET A 77 10.26 4.67 9.01
CA MET A 77 9.97 4.66 10.45
C MET A 77 9.19 3.39 10.83
N HIS A 78 8.12 3.08 10.10
CA HIS A 78 7.35 1.86 10.33
C HIS A 78 8.19 0.57 10.18
N GLU A 79 9.03 0.50 9.15
CA GLU A 79 9.92 -0.65 8.93
C GLU A 79 10.99 -0.76 10.03
N SER A 80 11.52 0.37 10.51
CA SER A 80 12.45 0.40 11.65
C SER A 80 11.79 -0.06 12.94
N ASP A 81 10.59 0.43 13.25
CA ASP A 81 9.84 0.04 14.46
C ASP A 81 9.49 -1.44 14.43
N GLN A 82 9.03 -1.96 13.28
CA GLN A 82 8.80 -3.39 13.11
C GLN A 82 10.07 -4.23 13.34
N MET A 83 11.22 -3.75 12.85
CA MET A 83 12.50 -4.43 13.06
C MET A 83 12.92 -4.39 14.54
N ALA A 84 12.71 -3.27 15.21
CA ALA A 84 12.98 -3.12 16.63
C ALA A 84 12.13 -4.10 17.48
N ASP A 85 10.85 -4.24 17.16
CA ASP A 85 9.94 -5.18 17.84
C ASP A 85 10.41 -6.65 17.67
N VAL A 86 10.87 -7.01 16.47
CA VAL A 86 11.43 -8.35 16.21
C VAL A 86 12.67 -8.57 17.06
N LEU A 87 13.59 -7.60 17.09
CA LEU A 87 14.81 -7.68 17.90
C LEU A 87 14.50 -7.75 19.39
N GLU A 88 13.55 -6.96 19.89
CA GLU A 88 13.14 -7.00 21.30
C GLU A 88 12.59 -8.38 21.68
N LYS A 89 11.76 -8.97 20.81
CA LYS A 89 11.23 -10.32 21.00
C LYS A 89 12.35 -11.36 21.04
N GLU A 90 13.33 -11.26 20.16
CA GLU A 90 14.50 -12.15 20.14
C GLU A 90 15.35 -12.00 21.41
N ILE A 91 15.64 -10.76 21.84
CA ILE A 91 16.37 -10.47 23.08
C ILE A 91 15.65 -11.05 24.29
N LYS A 92 14.32 -10.90 24.35
CA LYS A 92 13.50 -11.48 25.42
C LYS A 92 13.54 -13.01 25.40
N GLY A 93 13.52 -13.61 24.20
CA GLY A 93 13.70 -15.04 24.01
C GLY A 93 15.05 -15.53 24.54
N LEU A 94 16.13 -14.87 24.15
CA LEU A 94 17.49 -15.19 24.61
C LEU A 94 17.63 -15.04 26.12
N ARG A 95 17.13 -13.94 26.70
CA ARG A 95 17.14 -13.73 28.15
C ARG A 95 16.44 -14.86 28.91
N ASN A 96 15.30 -15.33 28.40
CA ASN A 96 14.59 -16.45 29.01
C ASN A 96 15.44 -17.73 28.96
N ILE A 97 16.04 -18.04 27.81
CA ILE A 97 16.92 -19.20 27.64
C ILE A 97 18.14 -19.11 28.58
N GLU A 98 18.81 -17.96 28.67
CA GLU A 98 19.94 -17.73 29.58
C GLU A 98 19.55 -17.89 31.05
N SER A 99 18.36 -17.41 31.42
CA SER A 99 17.83 -17.57 32.79
C SER A 99 17.58 -19.03 33.15
N GLU A 100 17.15 -19.85 32.19
CA GLU A 100 16.92 -21.28 32.38
C GLU A 100 18.23 -22.08 32.47
N GLN A 101 19.26 -21.66 31.72
CA GLN A 101 20.58 -22.28 31.74
C GLN A 101 21.43 -21.82 32.93
N GLY A 102 21.16 -20.63 33.48
CA GLY A 102 21.93 -20.06 34.59
C GLY A 102 23.19 -19.33 34.16
N THR A 103 23.28 -18.91 32.90
CA THR A 103 24.41 -18.17 32.34
C THR A 103 24.22 -16.66 32.42
N SER A 104 23.06 -16.18 32.89
CA SER A 104 22.75 -14.76 33.08
C SER A 104 23.72 -14.12 34.09
N SER A 105 24.80 -13.54 33.58
CA SER A 105 25.58 -12.56 34.33
C SER A 105 24.83 -11.23 34.26
N ALA A 106 24.26 -10.80 35.39
CA ALA A 106 23.77 -9.44 35.52
C ALA A 106 24.91 -8.45 35.21
N PRO A 107 24.61 -7.27 34.63
CA PRO A 107 25.61 -6.23 34.48
C PRO A 107 26.14 -5.81 35.86
N ILE A 108 27.46 -5.64 35.93
CA ILE A 108 28.36 -5.61 37.09
C ILE A 108 28.10 -4.47 38.12
N TYR A 109 26.96 -3.76 38.08
CA TYR A 109 26.80 -2.53 38.85
C TYR A 109 26.14 -2.59 40.23
N PHE A 110 25.57 -3.71 40.67
CA PHE A 110 25.08 -3.81 42.05
C PHE A 110 25.41 -5.15 42.70
N SER A 111 26.16 -5.03 43.79
CA SER A 111 26.52 -6.10 44.71
C SER A 111 25.28 -6.76 45.33
N ILE A 112 25.17 -8.09 45.18
CA ILE A 112 24.81 -9.11 46.20
C ILE A 112 24.77 -10.47 45.47
N PRO A 113 25.54 -11.50 45.90
CA PRO A 113 25.56 -12.80 45.25
C PRO A 113 24.42 -13.66 45.79
N SER A 114 23.27 -13.62 45.13
CA SER A 114 22.28 -14.69 45.23
C SER A 114 21.85 -15.09 43.83
N ALA A 115 22.79 -15.74 43.12
CA ALA A 115 22.45 -16.48 41.93
C ALA A 115 21.56 -17.65 42.38
N SER A 116 20.24 -17.49 42.22
CA SER A 116 19.32 -18.62 42.34
C SER A 116 19.83 -19.76 41.46
N PRO A 117 19.95 -21.01 41.95
CA PRO A 117 20.41 -22.11 41.13
C PRO A 117 19.49 -22.23 39.91
N SER A 118 20.07 -22.28 38.71
CA SER A 118 19.28 -22.38 37.49
C SER A 118 18.35 -23.59 37.53
N LYS A 119 17.16 -23.48 36.96
CA LYS A 119 16.16 -24.57 36.93
C LYS A 119 16.79 -25.86 36.41
N THR A 120 17.68 -25.78 35.42
CA THR A 120 18.43 -26.92 34.89
C THR A 120 19.38 -27.52 35.91
N ARG A 121 20.16 -26.70 36.65
CA ARG A 121 21.02 -27.18 37.74
C ARG A 121 20.19 -27.79 38.87
N GLN A 122 19.07 -27.17 39.24
CA GLN A 122 18.17 -27.71 40.26
C GLN A 122 17.62 -29.09 39.87
N ARG A 123 17.14 -29.25 38.62
CA ARG A 123 16.70 -30.55 38.09
C ARG A 123 17.82 -31.59 38.10
N LEU A 124 19.05 -31.19 37.76
CA LEU A 124 20.21 -32.07 37.83
C LEU A 124 20.53 -32.49 39.27
N TYR A 125 20.48 -31.56 40.23
CA TYR A 125 20.65 -31.88 41.65
C TYR A 125 19.57 -32.84 42.14
N GLU A 126 18.30 -32.58 41.83
CA GLU A 126 17.20 -33.49 42.17
C GLU A 126 17.40 -34.89 41.57
N PHE A 127 17.82 -34.97 40.31
CA PHE A 127 18.12 -36.23 39.64
C PHE A 127 19.27 -36.99 40.32
N ILE A 128 20.39 -36.32 40.59
CA ILE A 128 21.55 -36.91 41.27
C ILE A 128 21.16 -37.40 42.67
N THR A 129 20.38 -36.61 43.42
CA THR A 129 19.90 -37.00 44.75
C THR A 129 19.03 -38.25 44.68
N ARG A 130 18.12 -38.34 43.70
CA ARG A 130 17.31 -39.55 43.48
C ARG A 130 18.16 -40.77 43.15
N ILE A 131 19.17 -40.62 42.29
CA ILE A 131 20.10 -41.71 41.97
C ILE A 131 20.90 -42.14 43.20
N LYS A 132 21.45 -41.19 43.96
CA LYS A 132 22.19 -41.49 45.18
C LYS A 132 21.33 -42.24 46.21
N LEU A 133 20.08 -41.81 46.39
CA LEU A 133 19.14 -42.47 47.28
C LEU A 133 18.81 -43.90 46.81
N ALA A 134 18.55 -44.06 45.51
CA ALA A 134 18.30 -45.39 44.92
C ALA A 134 19.51 -46.31 45.07
N LEU A 135 20.73 -45.81 44.83
CA LEU A 135 21.98 -46.55 45.03
C LEU A 135 22.19 -46.94 46.50
N ALA A 136 21.97 -46.02 47.44
CA ALA A 136 22.09 -46.31 48.87
C ALA A 136 21.08 -47.39 49.32
N ALA A 137 19.86 -47.34 48.80
CA ALA A 137 18.84 -48.37 49.04
C ALA A 137 19.25 -49.73 48.44
N LEU A 138 19.83 -49.74 47.24
CA LEU A 138 20.27 -50.97 46.57
C LEU A 138 21.50 -51.62 47.22
N THR A 139 22.37 -50.80 47.82
CA THR A 139 23.66 -51.25 48.39
C THR A 139 23.60 -51.49 49.91
N GLY A 140 22.43 -51.31 50.54
CA GLY A 140 22.26 -51.53 51.98
C GLY A 140 22.97 -50.51 52.87
N LEU A 141 23.50 -49.42 52.29
CA LEU A 141 24.19 -48.33 52.99
C LEU A 141 23.22 -47.31 53.62
N ALA A 142 21.91 -47.46 53.39
CA ALA A 142 20.88 -46.66 54.04
C ALA A 142 20.49 -47.29 55.39
N SER A 143 21.37 -47.17 56.39
CA SER A 143 21.04 -47.38 57.82
C SER A 143 21.59 -46.24 58.66
#